data_AF-A0A6M0C6U4-F1
#
_entry.id   AF-A0A6M0C6U4-F1
#
_cell.length_a   1.000
_cell.length_b   1.000
_cell.length_c   1.000
_cell.angle_alpha   90.00
_cell.angle_beta   90.00
_cell.angle_gamma   90.00
#
_symmetry.space_group_name_H-M   'P 1'
#
loop_
_entity.id
_entity.type
_entity.pdbx_description
1 polymer ?
#
loop_
_entity_poly.entity_id
_entity_poly.type
_entity_poly.pdbx_seq_one_letter_code
_entity_poly.pdbx_strand_id
1 'polypeptide(L)'
;SLAMAVLTAENGYLLVDEIDISLYYMTQTDIWEFLLQIALDFNVQIFATTHSWDCICAFQEALENLEDNAIGKVLRLQWRGEHFRTVDYPGDKLGIAVRQSIEVR
;
A
#
# COMPACT_ATOMS: atom_id res chain seq x y z
N SER A 1 -12.57 2.24 13.34
CA SER A 1 -12.40 2.50 11.90
C SER A 1 -10.91 2.66 11.60
N LEU A 2 -10.48 2.38 10.37
CA LEU A 2 -9.07 2.44 9.97
C LEU A 2 -8.44 3.82 10.26
N ALA A 3 -9.17 4.91 10.01
CA ALA A 3 -8.75 6.27 10.34
C ALA A 3 -8.39 6.47 11.83
N MET A 4 -9.21 5.94 12.75
CA MET A 4 -8.90 6.04 14.19
C MET A 4 -7.65 5.25 14.57
N ALA A 5 -7.40 4.12 13.90
CA ALA A 5 -6.22 3.31 14.16
C ALA A 5 -4.92 4.05 13.76
N VAL A 6 -4.95 4.78 12.63
CA VAL A 6 -3.80 5.62 12.22
C VAL A 6 -3.55 6.74 13.24
N LEU A 7 -4.61 7.43 13.68
CA LEU A 7 -4.48 8.51 14.68
C LEU A 7 -3.92 8.02 16.01
N THR A 8 -4.28 6.81 16.45
CA THR A 8 -3.72 6.23 17.69
C THR A 8 -2.27 5.77 17.55
N ALA A 9 -1.75 5.68 16.32
CA ALA A 9 -0.40 5.22 16.01
C ALA A 9 0.57 6.37 15.71
N GLU A 10 0.20 7.62 16.01
CA GLU A 10 1.03 8.81 15.81
C GLU A 10 2.48 8.60 16.28
N ASN A 11 3.45 8.97 15.43
CA ASN A 11 4.89 8.73 15.63
C ASN A 11 5.29 7.25 15.75
N GLY A 12 4.51 6.34 15.17
CA GLY A 12 4.69 4.90 15.30
C GLY A 12 4.40 4.13 14.03
N TYR A 13 3.90 2.91 14.20
CA TYR A 13 3.63 1.97 13.11
C TYR A 13 2.19 1.46 13.19
N LEU A 14 1.56 1.28 12.04
CA LEU A 14 0.27 0.61 11.92
C LEU A 14 0.43 -0.66 11.09
N LEU A 15 -0.04 -1.79 11.60
CA LEU A 15 -0.06 -3.08 10.90
C LEU A 15 -1.51 -3.41 10.54
N VAL A 16 -1.78 -3.58 9.25
CA VAL A 16 -3.11 -3.89 8.73
C VAL A 16 -3.02 -5.18 7.93
N ASP A 17 -3.75 -6.20 8.36
CA ASP A 17 -3.87 -7.45 7.61
C ASP A 17 -5.11 -7.40 6.71
N GLU A 18 -4.99 -7.88 5.47
CA GLU A 18 -6.07 -7.92 4.47
C GLU A 18 -6.78 -6.56 4.33
N ILE A 19 -6.00 -5.53 3.98
CA ILE A 19 -6.48 -4.15 3.99
C ILE A 19 -7.71 -3.97 3.10
N ASP A 20 -7.81 -4.68 1.98
CA ASP A 20 -8.90 -4.63 1.01
C ASP A 20 -10.26 -5.06 1.58
N ILE A 21 -10.30 -5.93 2.60
CA ILE A 21 -11.54 -6.34 3.27
C ILE A 21 -12.08 -5.20 4.15
N SER A 22 -11.20 -4.30 4.61
CA SER A 22 -11.55 -3.16 5.45
C SER A 22 -12.12 -1.96 4.65
N LEU A 23 -12.13 -2.02 3.31
CA LEU A 23 -12.45 -0.93 2.39
C LEU A 23 -13.86 -1.05 1.78
N TYR A 24 -14.91 -1.14 2.58
CA TYR A 24 -16.24 -1.49 2.07
C TYR A 24 -17.12 -0.31 1.58
N TYR A 25 -16.66 0.95 1.61
CA TYR A 25 -17.56 2.11 1.42
C TYR A 25 -17.07 3.26 0.52
N MET A 26 -15.88 3.18 -0.06
CA MET A 26 -15.30 4.18 -0.97
C MET A 26 -14.49 3.48 -2.07
N THR A 27 -14.14 4.21 -3.12
CA THR A 27 -13.11 3.78 -4.08
C THR A 27 -11.81 3.51 -3.33
N GLN A 28 -11.15 2.39 -3.64
CA GLN A 28 -9.92 1.97 -2.92
C GLN A 28 -8.80 3.01 -3.07
N THR A 29 -8.77 3.73 -4.19
CA THR A 29 -7.82 4.82 -4.49
C THR A 29 -7.96 5.96 -3.48
N ASP A 30 -9.17 6.48 -3.26
CA ASP A 30 -9.44 7.56 -2.29
C ASP A 30 -9.00 7.19 -0.88
N ILE A 31 -9.19 5.91 -0.49
CA ILE A 31 -8.77 5.46 0.84
C ILE A 31 -7.23 5.41 0.91
N TRP A 32 -6.55 4.97 -0.14
CA TRP A 32 -5.10 5.00 -0.18
C TRP A 32 -4.55 6.42 -0.13
N GLU A 33 -5.11 7.37 -0.88
CA GLU A 33 -4.73 8.77 -0.82
C GLU A 33 -4.88 9.33 0.60
N PHE A 34 -6.01 9.06 1.24
CA PHE A 34 -6.26 9.46 2.62
C PHE A 34 -5.27 8.83 3.61
N LEU A 35 -4.99 7.54 3.49
CA LEU A 35 -4.04 6.84 4.36
C LEU A 35 -2.62 7.35 4.19
N LEU A 36 -2.19 7.60 2.95
CA LEU A 36 -0.88 8.15 2.62
C LEU A 36 -0.71 9.57 3.20
N GLN A 37 -1.74 10.42 3.05
CA GLN A 37 -1.71 11.76 3.61
C GLN A 37 -1.63 11.75 5.15
N ILE A 38 -2.47 10.96 5.82
CA ILE A 38 -2.45 10.86 7.29
C ILE A 38 -1.13 10.25 7.79
N ALA A 39 -0.58 9.28 7.07
CA ALA A 39 0.73 8.71 7.38
C ALA A 39 1.82 9.79 7.42
N LEU A 40 1.82 10.74 6.47
CA LEU A 40 2.71 11.89 6.50
C LEU A 40 2.41 12.83 7.66
N ASP A 41 1.14 13.23 7.80
CA ASP A 41 0.72 14.26 8.76
C ASP A 41 1.01 13.86 10.22
N PHE A 42 0.85 12.56 10.53
CA PHE A 42 1.02 12.01 11.88
C PHE A 42 2.32 11.20 12.05
N ASN A 43 3.20 11.21 11.04
CA ASN A 43 4.47 10.47 11.05
C ASN A 43 4.27 8.99 11.43
N VAL A 44 3.36 8.31 10.71
CA VAL A 44 3.01 6.90 10.92
C VAL A 44 3.48 6.07 9.74
N GLN A 45 4.25 5.02 9.99
CA GLN A 45 4.56 4.04 8.95
C GLN A 45 3.51 2.92 8.93
N ILE A 46 2.82 2.80 7.80
CA ILE A 46 1.77 1.79 7.60
C ILE A 46 2.36 0.58 6.87
N PHE A 47 2.19 -0.60 7.45
CA PHE A 47 2.41 -1.88 6.77
C PHE A 47 1.05 -2.55 6.55
N ALA A 48 0.73 -2.81 5.30
CA ALA A 48 -0.51 -3.45 4.90
C ALA A 48 -0.23 -4.70 4.08
N THR A 49 -1.01 -5.76 4.31
CA THR A 49 -1.03 -6.95 3.44
C THR A 49 -2.29 -6.94 2.60
N THR A 50 -2.19 -7.51 1.39
CA THR A 50 -3.34 -7.74 0.53
C THR A 50 -3.02 -8.88 -0.43
N HIS A 51 -4.04 -9.63 -0.81
CA HIS A 51 -4.00 -10.56 -1.93
C HIS A 51 -4.80 -10.04 -3.15
N SER A 52 -5.25 -8.79 -3.10
CA SER A 52 -6.09 -8.18 -4.13
C SER A 52 -5.26 -7.40 -5.14
N TRP A 53 -5.37 -7.81 -6.42
CA TRP A 53 -4.76 -7.07 -7.54
C TRP A 53 -5.35 -5.67 -7.67
N ASP A 54 -6.67 -5.54 -7.48
CA ASP A 54 -7.36 -4.25 -7.56
C ASP A 54 -6.88 -3.30 -6.47
N CYS A 55 -6.56 -3.82 -5.28
CA CYS A 55 -5.99 -3.02 -4.19
C CYS A 55 -4.59 -2.49 -4.53
N ILE A 56 -3.76 -3.31 -5.18
CA ILE A 56 -2.43 -2.89 -5.63
C ILE A 56 -2.53 -1.84 -6.75
N CYS A 57 -3.46 -2.00 -7.70
CA CYS A 57 -3.73 -1.02 -8.74
C CYS A 57 -4.19 0.32 -8.15
N ALA A 58 -5.13 0.28 -7.20
CA ALA A 58 -5.63 1.48 -6.53
C ALA A 58 -4.53 2.18 -5.71
N PHE A 59 -3.67 1.42 -5.04
CA PHE A 59 -2.49 1.97 -4.35
C PHE A 59 -1.54 2.65 -5.33
N GLN A 60 -1.28 2.02 -6.47
CA GLN A 60 -0.45 2.59 -7.52
C GLN A 60 -1.03 3.88 -8.09
N GLU A 61 -2.34 3.93 -8.33
CA GLU A 61 -3.04 5.13 -8.79
C GLU A 61 -2.93 6.26 -7.77
N ALA A 62 -3.15 5.97 -6.48
CA ALA A 62 -2.99 6.93 -5.39
C ALA A 62 -1.55 7.49 -5.31
N LEU A 63 -0.54 6.64 -5.54
CA LEU A 63 0.86 7.08 -5.61
C LEU A 63 1.15 8.01 -6.80
N GLU A 64 0.49 7.81 -7.95
CA GLU A 64 0.64 8.69 -9.12
C GLU A 64 -0.03 10.05 -8.91
N ASN A 65 -1.01 10.15 -8.01
CA ASN A 65 -1.71 11.39 -7.67
C ASN A 65 -0.95 12.27 -6.64
N LEU A 66 0.09 11.74 -6.01
CA LEU A 66 0.95 12.48 -5.06
C LEU A 66 2.17 13.07 -5.76
N GLU A 67 2.66 14.22 -5.29
CA GLU A 67 3.89 14.83 -5.81
C GLU A 67 5.13 13.95 -5.57
N ASP A 68 5.17 13.24 -4.42
CA ASP A 68 6.24 12.32 -4.07
C ASP A 68 5.72 10.87 -4.04
N ASN A 69 5.94 10.15 -5.13
CA ASN A 69 5.58 8.74 -5.24
C ASN A 69 6.55 7.80 -4.51
N ALA A 70 7.65 8.31 -3.92
CA ALA A 70 8.58 7.52 -3.11
C ALA A 70 8.06 7.26 -1.69
N ILE A 71 6.94 7.90 -1.32
CA ILE A 71 6.22 7.71 -0.05
C ILE A 71 5.80 6.25 0.20
N GLY A 72 5.59 5.46 -0.86
CA GLY A 72 5.07 4.11 -0.76
C GLY A 72 5.74 3.13 -1.73
N LYS A 73 5.67 1.84 -1.37
CA LYS A 73 6.14 0.75 -2.21
C LYS A 73 5.37 -0.53 -1.93
N VAL A 74 5.34 -1.42 -2.92
CA VAL A 74 4.84 -2.79 -2.77
C VAL A 74 6.00 -3.75 -2.58
N LEU A 75 5.85 -4.66 -1.61
CA LEU A 75 6.79 -5.75 -1.37
C LEU A 75 6.12 -7.07 -1.71
N ARG A 76 6.56 -7.69 -2.81
CA ARG A 76 6.05 -9.01 -3.19
C ARG A 76 6.82 -10.09 -2.46
N LEU A 77 6.12 -10.93 -1.71
CA LEU A 77 6.73 -12.09 -1.04
C LEU A 77 6.73 -13.31 -1.98
N GLN A 78 7.91 -13.83 -2.29
CA GLN A 78 8.07 -15.02 -3.12
C GLN A 78 8.70 -16.16 -2.32
N TRP A 79 8.02 -17.31 -2.25
CA TRP A 79 8.57 -18.55 -1.72
C TRP A 79 9.56 -19.18 -2.70
N ARG A 80 10.77 -19.50 -2.23
CA ARG A 80 11.83 -20.16 -3.01
C ARG A 80 12.30 -21.44 -2.31
N GLY A 81 11.36 -22.32 -1.97
CA GLY A 81 11.63 -23.67 -1.46
C GLY A 81 12.07 -23.72 0.01
N GLU A 82 13.07 -22.92 0.39
CA GLU A 82 13.62 -22.89 1.75
C GLU A 82 13.43 -21.54 2.46
N HIS A 83 13.33 -20.44 1.69
CA HIS A 83 13.21 -19.09 2.24
C HIS A 83 12.21 -18.23 1.44
N PHE A 84 11.62 -17.24 2.11
CA PHE A 84 10.93 -16.14 1.43
C PHE A 84 11.94 -15.10 0.94
N ARG A 85 11.74 -14.57 -0.26
CA ARG A 85 12.43 -13.37 -0.76
C ARG A 85 11.42 -12.28 -1.06
N THR A 86 11.83 -11.03 -0.83
CA THR A 86 11.07 -9.85 -1.23
C THR A 86 11.49 -9.39 -2.62
N VAL A 87 10.53 -8.96 -3.42
CA VAL A 87 10.79 -8.15 -4.61
C VAL A 87 10.15 -6.78 -4.38
N ASP A 88 10.97 -5.74 -4.49
CA ASP A 88 10.58 -4.37 -4.19
C ASP A 88 10.06 -3.65 -5.45
N TYR A 89 8.87 -3.07 -5.34
CA TYR A 89 8.23 -2.25 -6.36
C TYR A 89 7.98 -0.85 -5.77
N PRO A 90 8.97 0.07 -5.82
CA PRO A 90 8.75 1.50 -5.56
C PRO A 90 7.75 2.09 -6.56
N GLY A 91 7.14 3.24 -6.23
CA GLY A 91 6.03 3.83 -7.01
C GLY A 91 6.27 3.91 -8.52
N ASP A 92 7.45 4.37 -8.95
CA ASP A 92 7.84 4.47 -10.36
C ASP A 92 7.87 3.10 -11.08
N LYS A 93 8.45 2.08 -10.44
CA LYS A 93 8.50 0.71 -10.98
C LYS A 93 7.16 0.00 -10.87
N LEU A 94 6.38 0.31 -9.84
CA LEU A 94 5.06 -0.26 -9.63
C LEU A 94 4.12 0.13 -10.77
N GLY A 95 4.12 1.41 -11.17
CA GLY A 95 3.33 1.88 -12.32
C GLY A 95 3.69 1.15 -13.62
N ILE A 96 4.98 0.90 -13.87
CA ILE A 96 5.42 0.11 -15.05
C ILE A 96 4.91 -1.33 -14.93
N ALA A 97 5.06 -1.95 -13.76
CA ALA A 97 4.68 -3.34 -13.52
C ALA A 97 3.17 -3.56 -13.69
N VAL A 98 2.35 -2.67 -13.13
CA VAL A 98 0.88 -2.71 -13.26
C VAL A 98 0.46 -2.55 -14.73
N ARG A 99 1.01 -1.56 -15.44
CA ARG A 99 0.70 -1.33 -16.87
C ARG A 99 1.09 -2.51 -17.77
N GLN A 100 2.15 -3.23 -17.42
CA GLN A 100 2.62 -4.41 -18.16
C GLN A 100 2.02 -5.72 -17.65
N SER A 101 1.08 -5.67 -16.69
CA SER A 101 0.47 -6.84 -16.05
C SER A 101 1.51 -7.83 -15.51
N ILE A 102 2.61 -7.31 -14.98
CA ILE A 102 3.63 -8.10 -14.28
C ILE A 102 3.07 -8.49 -12.92
N GLU A 103 3.16 -9.77 -12.54
CA GLU A 103 2.72 -10.23 -11.22
C GLU A 103 3.49 -9.49 -10.11
N VAL A 104 2.80 -8.65 -9.34
CA VAL A 104 3.36 -7.91 -8.19
C VAL A 104 2.75 -8.31 -6.84
N ARG A 105 1.77 -9.21 -6.86
CA ARG A 105 1.15 -9.82 -5.67
C ARG A 105 1.99 -10.98 -5.13
#